data_AF-A0A9E8XA11-F1
#
_entry.id   AF-A0A9E8XA11-F1
#
_cell.length_a   1.000
_cell.length_b   1.000
_cell.length_c   1.000
_cell.angle_alpha   90.00
_cell.angle_beta   90.00
_cell.angle_gamma   90.00
#
_symmetry.space_group_name_H-M   'P 1'
#
loop_
_entity.id
_entity.type
_entity.pdbx_description
1 polymer ?
#
loop_
_entity_poly.entity_id
_entity_poly.type
_entity_poly.pdbx_seq_one_letter_code
_entity_poly.pdbx_strand_id
1 'polypeptide(L)'
;MWNNTLQTLMVSTIMAVGVSLSACDNNKSSKVSTEEVSADKQTVSDTPKPKDPAPNADLDGATAQEGTPVKYDVASWGPKKVEPLRVDQLDDIKSTLGKVVSTDENSLDYASNPASKYRFMNTEAPYLDLIDSEKYLELGWYFANPTDSDKEKSLSQGHAKKSYQLARQLMGDEGGKLVADMLNGQIIKNKVIGGQKVELAKCEFYSCMLVINKSASQKNQ
;
A
#
# COMPACT_ATOMS: atom_id res chain seq x y z
N MET A 1 -18.19 -62.00 -9.20
CA MET A 1 -17.22 -62.44 -10.24
C MET A 1 -16.25 -61.30 -10.49
N TRP A 2 -14.96 -61.63 -10.52
CA TRP A 2 -13.78 -60.79 -10.75
C TRP A 2 -13.90 -59.82 -11.95
N ASN A 3 -13.33 -58.61 -11.85
CA ASN A 3 -11.97 -58.39 -12.38
C ASN A 3 -11.34 -57.02 -12.00
N ASN A 4 -10.02 -57.08 -11.82
CA ASN A 4 -9.07 -56.04 -11.47
C ASN A 4 -8.85 -55.01 -12.58
N THR A 5 -8.38 -53.79 -12.25
CA THR A 5 -7.21 -53.20 -12.95
C THR A 5 -6.49 -52.17 -12.05
N LEU A 6 -5.18 -52.36 -11.87
CA LEU A 6 -4.22 -51.46 -11.21
C LEU A 6 -4.05 -50.14 -11.99
N GLN A 7 -3.91 -49.01 -11.29
CA GLN A 7 -3.12 -47.87 -11.77
C GLN A 7 -2.32 -47.21 -10.63
N THR A 8 -1.01 -47.48 -10.67
CA THR A 8 0.16 -46.61 -10.38
C THR A 8 0.05 -45.50 -9.33
N LEU A 9 0.68 -45.73 -8.18
CA LEU A 9 1.17 -44.70 -7.26
C LEU A 9 2.41 -44.01 -7.86
N MET A 10 2.29 -42.72 -8.20
CA MET A 10 3.43 -41.84 -8.42
C MET A 10 3.78 -41.15 -7.10
N VAL A 11 4.91 -41.53 -6.53
CA VAL A 11 5.60 -40.84 -5.43
C VAL A 11 6.20 -39.56 -6.02
N SER A 12 5.65 -38.40 -5.69
CA SER A 12 6.23 -37.11 -6.05
C SER A 12 7.22 -36.67 -4.97
N THR A 13 8.48 -36.62 -5.37
CA THR A 13 9.63 -36.16 -4.61
C THR A 13 9.49 -34.69 -4.23
N ILE A 14 9.56 -34.39 -2.93
CA ILE A 14 9.66 -33.04 -2.39
C ILE A 14 11.05 -32.50 -2.76
N MET A 15 11.12 -31.48 -3.63
CA MET A 15 12.31 -30.65 -3.77
C MET A 15 12.19 -29.44 -2.85
N ALA A 16 12.89 -29.50 -1.72
CA ALA A 16 13.17 -28.34 -0.89
C ALA A 16 14.30 -27.54 -1.55
N VAL A 17 13.98 -26.37 -2.11
CA VAL A 17 15.00 -25.41 -2.55
C VAL A 17 15.33 -24.52 -1.35
N GLY A 18 16.47 -24.79 -0.73
CA GLY A 18 17.01 -23.99 0.35
C GLY A 18 17.45 -22.62 -0.16
N VAL A 19 17.00 -21.57 0.52
CA VAL A 19 17.43 -20.19 0.29
C VAL A 19 18.71 -19.99 1.12
N SER A 20 19.87 -19.97 0.47
CA SER A 20 21.12 -19.56 1.10
C SER A 20 21.18 -18.04 1.19
N LEU A 21 21.05 -17.50 2.40
CA LEU A 21 21.34 -16.09 2.72
C LEU A 21 22.86 -15.93 2.78
N SER A 22 23.45 -15.35 1.75
CA SER A 22 24.86 -14.93 1.75
C SER A 22 25.00 -13.67 2.61
N ALA A 23 25.60 -13.81 3.78
CA ALA A 23 26.04 -12.70 4.60
C ALA A 23 27.17 -11.95 3.90
N CYS A 24 27.05 -10.63 3.79
CA CYS A 24 28.15 -9.75 3.36
C CYS A 24 29.16 -9.65 4.51
N ASP A 25 30.31 -10.30 4.37
CA ASP A 25 31.47 -10.06 5.22
C ASP A 25 32.51 -9.22 4.45
N ASN A 26 32.96 -8.15 5.09
CA ASN A 26 33.88 -7.16 4.55
C ASN A 26 35.31 -7.67 4.73
N ASN A 27 36.03 -7.98 3.64
CA ASN A 27 37.47 -7.69 3.57
C ASN A 27 38.05 -7.79 2.15
N LYS A 28 38.53 -6.63 1.68
CA LYS A 28 39.63 -6.36 0.73
C LYS A 28 40.08 -7.48 -0.23
N SER A 29 40.00 -7.19 -1.52
CA SER A 29 41.18 -6.79 -2.32
C SER A 29 40.82 -6.65 -3.81
N SER A 30 40.59 -5.42 -4.28
CA SER A 30 40.53 -5.12 -5.71
C SER A 30 41.92 -4.69 -6.20
N LYS A 31 42.46 -5.46 -7.13
CA LYS A 31 43.61 -5.15 -7.98
C LYS A 31 43.29 -3.93 -8.85
N VAL A 32 44.13 -2.90 -8.79
CA VAL A 32 44.20 -1.84 -9.82
C VAL A 32 45.66 -1.64 -10.21
N SER A 33 45.84 -1.49 -11.51
CA SER A 33 47.05 -1.44 -12.30
C SER A 33 47.97 -0.25 -11.98
N THR A 34 49.26 -0.48 -12.15
CA THR A 34 50.37 0.46 -12.07
C THR A 34 50.35 1.47 -13.22
N GLU A 35 50.50 2.76 -12.92
CA GLU A 35 51.12 3.75 -13.80
C GLU A 35 51.80 4.81 -12.91
N GLU A 36 53.08 5.04 -13.17
CA GLU A 36 54.00 5.92 -12.44
C GLU A 36 53.71 7.40 -12.76
N VAL A 37 54.11 8.33 -11.87
CA VAL A 37 55.02 9.46 -12.18
C VAL A 37 55.27 10.32 -10.92
N SER A 38 56.58 10.43 -10.64
CA SER A 38 57.36 11.51 -10.00
C SER A 38 56.97 12.18 -8.68
N ALA A 39 57.97 12.13 -7.81
CA ALA A 39 58.14 12.91 -6.60
C ALA A 39 58.26 14.42 -6.88
N ASP A 40 57.69 15.22 -5.98
CA ASP A 40 58.22 16.54 -5.67
C ASP A 40 58.13 16.84 -4.16
N LYS A 41 59.11 17.63 -3.70
CA LYS A 41 59.57 17.80 -2.32
C LYS A 41 58.68 18.65 -1.40
N GLN A 42 59.01 18.52 -0.10
CA GLN A 42 58.87 19.50 0.99
C GLN A 42 57.47 19.61 1.61
N THR A 43 57.27 19.65 2.93
CA THR A 43 58.11 20.12 4.06
C THR A 43 57.61 19.44 5.34
N VAL A 44 58.53 19.13 6.25
CA VAL A 44 58.22 18.79 7.64
C VAL A 44 57.77 20.07 8.35
N SER A 45 56.58 20.05 8.94
CA SER A 45 56.11 21.08 9.87
C SER A 45 55.45 20.40 11.06
N ASP A 46 55.82 20.87 12.24
CA ASP A 46 55.65 20.25 13.54
C ASP A 46 54.22 19.86 13.93
N THR A 47 54.14 18.71 14.59
CA THR A 47 52.97 18.16 15.27
C THR A 47 52.51 19.06 16.42
N PRO A 48 51.25 19.54 16.45
CA PRO A 48 50.59 19.88 17.69
C PRO A 48 49.87 18.64 18.22
N LYS A 49 50.20 18.28 19.45
CA LYS A 49 49.53 17.29 20.31
C LYS A 49 48.02 17.23 20.07
N PRO A 50 47.41 16.04 19.88
CA PRO A 50 45.96 15.93 19.70
C PRO A 50 45.26 16.46 20.96
N LYS A 51 44.32 17.40 20.75
CA LYS A 51 43.30 17.74 21.73
C LYS A 51 42.45 16.51 21.97
N ASP A 52 42.08 16.30 23.23
CA ASP A 52 41.17 15.24 23.68
C ASP A 52 39.96 15.11 22.74
N PRO A 53 39.52 13.87 22.43
CA PRO A 53 38.34 13.66 21.61
C PRO A 53 37.13 14.32 22.30
N ALA A 54 36.41 15.14 21.53
CA ALA A 54 35.10 15.64 21.95
C ALA A 54 34.22 14.44 22.38
N PRO A 55 33.41 14.59 23.43
CA PRO A 55 32.56 13.51 23.91
C PRO A 55 31.66 13.06 22.76
N ASN A 56 31.60 11.74 22.57
CA ASN A 56 30.85 11.03 21.56
C ASN A 56 29.56 11.77 21.19
N ALA A 57 29.45 12.20 19.93
CA ALA A 57 28.16 12.60 19.38
C ALA A 57 27.24 11.39 19.50
N ASP A 58 26.23 11.53 20.35
CA ASP A 58 25.15 10.56 20.50
C ASP A 58 24.44 10.42 19.14
N LEU A 59 24.77 9.36 18.41
CA LEU A 59 24.09 8.98 17.17
C LEU A 59 22.72 8.33 17.45
N ASP A 60 22.39 8.06 18.72
CA ASP A 60 21.13 7.46 19.16
C ASP A 60 20.12 8.52 19.66
N GLY A 61 20.50 9.81 19.66
CA GLY A 61 19.68 10.93 20.15
C GLY A 61 18.49 11.33 19.26
N ALA A 62 18.16 10.56 18.23
CA ALA A 62 16.93 10.77 17.45
C ALA A 62 15.73 10.27 18.26
N THR A 63 15.25 11.08 19.21
CA THR A 63 13.91 10.86 19.77
C THR A 63 12.92 11.01 18.63
N ALA A 64 12.40 9.90 18.11
CA ALA A 64 11.31 9.90 17.16
C ALA A 64 10.18 10.72 17.79
N GLN A 65 9.77 11.80 17.13
CA GLN A 65 8.70 12.64 17.61
C GLN A 65 7.43 11.78 17.65
N GLU A 66 6.95 11.44 18.84
CA GLU A 66 5.74 10.63 19.00
C GLU A 66 4.55 11.43 18.50
N GLY A 67 4.18 11.19 17.24
CA GLY A 67 3.01 11.82 16.63
C GLY A 67 1.71 11.32 17.25
N THR A 68 0.66 12.14 17.22
CA THR A 68 -0.68 11.71 17.66
C THR A 68 -1.37 10.94 16.54
N PRO A 69 -1.78 9.67 16.76
CA PRO A 69 -2.50 8.88 15.77
C PRO A 69 -3.80 9.56 15.32
N VAL A 70 -4.15 9.39 14.05
CA VAL A 70 -5.41 9.91 13.52
C VAL A 70 -6.58 9.11 14.07
N LYS A 71 -7.55 9.81 14.65
CA LYS A 71 -8.82 9.21 15.07
C LYS A 71 -9.83 9.32 13.93
N TYR A 72 -10.34 8.18 13.47
CA TYR A 72 -11.42 8.13 12.48
C TYR A 72 -12.73 7.87 13.22
N ASP A 73 -13.52 8.92 13.44
CA ASP A 73 -14.82 8.81 14.09
C ASP A 73 -15.89 8.35 13.08
N VAL A 74 -15.80 7.09 12.66
CA VAL A 74 -16.70 6.52 11.64
C VAL A 74 -18.15 6.54 12.11
N ALA A 75 -18.39 6.44 13.43
CA ALA A 75 -19.72 6.48 14.01
C ALA A 75 -20.45 7.81 13.73
N SER A 76 -19.74 8.95 13.69
CA SER A 76 -20.34 10.25 13.37
C SER A 76 -20.58 10.50 11.88
N TRP A 77 -20.05 9.65 10.99
CA TRP A 77 -20.28 9.77 9.54
C TRP A 77 -21.70 9.32 9.15
N GLY A 78 -22.35 8.59 10.05
CA GLY A 78 -23.78 8.64 10.26
C GLY A 78 -24.58 7.46 9.69
N PRO A 79 -25.83 7.32 10.15
CA PRO A 79 -26.79 6.30 9.70
C PRO A 79 -27.56 6.72 8.44
N LYS A 80 -27.10 7.76 7.72
CA LYS A 80 -27.86 8.34 6.60
C LYS A 80 -28.08 7.28 5.53
N LYS A 81 -29.30 7.19 5.00
CA LYS A 81 -29.57 6.38 3.80
C LYS A 81 -28.66 6.89 2.67
N VAL A 82 -28.06 5.95 1.96
CA VAL A 82 -27.25 6.22 0.77
C VAL A 82 -27.97 5.62 -0.43
N GLU A 83 -27.85 6.26 -1.59
CA GLU A 83 -28.37 5.71 -2.84
C GLU A 83 -27.49 4.53 -3.28
N PRO A 84 -28.04 3.32 -3.45
CA PRO A 84 -27.27 2.16 -3.87
C PRO A 84 -26.64 2.37 -5.25
N LEU A 85 -25.42 1.88 -5.41
CA LEU A 85 -24.70 1.87 -6.68
C LEU A 85 -24.31 0.44 -7.04
N ARG A 86 -24.34 0.14 -8.34
CA ARG A 86 -23.68 -1.05 -8.89
C ARG A 86 -22.21 -0.76 -9.10
N VAL A 87 -21.38 -1.80 -8.99
CA VAL A 87 -19.93 -1.69 -9.16
C VAL A 87 -19.49 -1.27 -10.58
N ASP A 88 -20.38 -1.38 -11.57
CA ASP A 88 -20.13 -0.98 -12.96
C ASP A 88 -20.62 0.44 -13.30
N GLN A 89 -21.25 1.15 -12.36
CA GLN A 89 -21.65 2.55 -12.53
C GLN A 89 -20.50 3.52 -12.28
N LEU A 90 -19.46 3.44 -13.12
CA LEU A 90 -18.19 4.14 -12.92
C LEU A 90 -18.36 5.67 -12.76
N ASP A 91 -19.24 6.32 -13.52
CA ASP A 91 -19.45 7.77 -13.43
C ASP A 91 -20.07 8.22 -12.10
N ASP A 92 -21.02 7.45 -11.57
CA ASP A 92 -21.63 7.71 -10.26
C ASP A 92 -20.64 7.45 -9.12
N ILE A 93 -19.82 6.40 -9.28
CA ILE A 93 -18.72 6.08 -8.36
C ILE A 93 -17.71 7.23 -8.31
N LYS A 94 -17.25 7.71 -9.47
CA LYS A 94 -16.34 8.87 -9.55
C LYS A 94 -16.97 10.10 -8.90
N SER A 95 -18.24 10.38 -9.18
CA SER A 95 -18.97 11.53 -8.62
C SER A 95 -19.05 11.50 -7.09
N THR A 96 -19.12 10.32 -6.48
CA THR A 96 -19.08 10.16 -5.02
C THR A 96 -17.74 10.61 -4.42
N LEU A 97 -16.64 10.38 -5.13
CA LEU A 97 -15.29 10.72 -4.68
C LEU A 97 -14.93 12.19 -4.99
N GLY A 98 -15.54 12.76 -6.03
CA GLY A 98 -15.45 14.16 -6.40
C GLY A 98 -15.04 14.36 -7.85
N LYS A 99 -14.49 15.54 -8.16
CA LYS A 99 -14.00 15.84 -9.50
C LYS A 99 -12.69 15.09 -9.77
N VAL A 100 -12.62 14.38 -10.89
CA VAL A 100 -11.38 13.79 -11.39
C VAL A 100 -10.43 14.92 -11.80
N VAL A 101 -9.21 14.88 -11.27
CA VAL A 101 -8.12 15.82 -11.54
C VAL A 101 -7.27 15.34 -12.70
N SER A 102 -6.96 14.04 -12.75
CA SER A 102 -6.21 13.43 -13.85
C SER A 102 -6.61 11.97 -14.04
N THR A 103 -6.42 11.46 -15.25
CA THR A 103 -6.60 10.06 -15.60
C THR A 103 -5.30 9.52 -16.19
N ASP A 104 -4.89 8.34 -15.75
CA ASP A 104 -3.81 7.54 -16.34
C ASP A 104 -4.41 6.26 -16.91
N GLU A 105 -4.42 6.15 -18.24
CA GLU A 105 -4.99 5.00 -18.97
C GLU A 105 -4.01 3.83 -19.12
N ASN A 106 -2.76 3.98 -18.65
CA ASN A 106 -1.72 2.95 -18.74
C ASN A 106 -1.38 2.37 -17.35
N SER A 107 -2.34 2.42 -16.43
CA SER A 107 -2.16 1.89 -15.08
C SER A 107 -2.35 0.37 -15.05
N LEU A 108 -2.03 -0.22 -13.91
CA LEU A 108 -2.23 -1.63 -13.64
C LEU A 108 -3.16 -1.80 -12.45
N ASP A 109 -4.05 -2.79 -12.56
CA ASP A 109 -4.88 -3.23 -11.44
C ASP A 109 -4.10 -4.09 -10.43
N TYR A 110 -4.78 -4.50 -9.38
CA TYR A 110 -4.32 -5.36 -8.30
C TYR A 110 -3.68 -6.66 -8.78
N ALA A 111 -4.13 -7.19 -9.92
CA ALA A 111 -3.62 -8.41 -10.53
C ALA A 111 -2.74 -8.13 -11.77
N SER A 112 -2.23 -6.91 -11.91
CA SER A 112 -1.36 -6.47 -13.00
C SER A 112 -1.97 -6.53 -14.40
N ASN A 113 -3.30 -6.43 -14.52
CA ASN A 113 -3.96 -6.25 -15.83
C ASN A 113 -4.05 -4.76 -16.19
N PRO A 114 -4.18 -4.40 -17.48
CA PRO A 114 -4.41 -3.03 -17.91
C PRO A 114 -5.63 -2.41 -17.22
N ALA A 115 -5.46 -1.17 -16.74
CA ALA A 115 -6.48 -0.45 -16.00
C ALA A 115 -6.38 1.06 -16.22
N SER A 116 -7.49 1.76 -15.97
CA SER A 116 -7.52 3.22 -15.91
C SER A 116 -7.50 3.67 -14.45
N LYS A 117 -6.58 4.57 -14.12
CA LYS A 117 -6.46 5.18 -12.79
C LYS A 117 -6.97 6.62 -12.84
N TYR A 118 -8.01 6.89 -12.06
CA TYR A 118 -8.59 8.21 -11.85
C TYR A 118 -8.10 8.78 -10.52
N ARG A 119 -7.50 9.96 -10.58
CA ARG A 119 -7.01 10.67 -9.40
C ARG A 119 -7.92 11.84 -9.07
N PHE A 120 -8.26 11.99 -7.79
CA PHE A 120 -9.18 13.04 -7.31
C PHE A 120 -8.47 14.19 -6.60
N MET A 121 -7.14 14.10 -6.45
CA MET A 121 -6.30 15.06 -5.74
C MET A 121 -5.11 15.49 -6.62
N ASN A 122 -4.56 16.67 -6.39
CA ASN A 122 -3.31 17.06 -7.04
C ASN A 122 -2.15 16.18 -6.55
N THR A 123 -1.06 16.09 -7.33
CA THR A 123 0.11 15.24 -7.03
C THR A 123 0.84 15.58 -5.74
N GLU A 124 0.69 16.80 -5.23
CA GLU A 124 1.31 17.29 -3.99
C GLU A 124 0.41 17.10 -2.75
N ALA A 125 -0.79 16.53 -2.92
CA ALA A 125 -1.74 16.31 -1.83
C ALA A 125 -1.84 14.81 -1.49
N PRO A 126 -2.21 14.47 -0.24
CA PRO A 126 -2.63 13.12 0.13
C PRO A 126 -3.60 12.53 -0.90
N TYR A 127 -3.23 11.39 -1.48
CA TYR A 127 -3.94 10.85 -2.63
C TYR A 127 -5.30 10.26 -2.25
N LEU A 128 -6.20 10.31 -3.24
CA LEU A 128 -7.44 9.54 -3.32
C LEU A 128 -7.55 9.16 -4.80
N ASP A 129 -7.47 7.86 -5.06
CA ASP A 129 -7.39 7.28 -6.40
C ASP A 129 -8.44 6.17 -6.54
N LEU A 130 -9.00 6.03 -7.75
CA LEU A 130 -9.84 4.91 -8.16
C LEU A 130 -9.18 4.24 -9.37
N ILE A 131 -8.97 2.93 -9.31
CA ILE A 131 -8.49 2.14 -10.45
C ILE A 131 -9.65 1.27 -10.92
N ASP A 132 -9.99 1.38 -12.21
CA ASP A 132 -11.02 0.58 -12.85
C ASP A 132 -10.39 -0.28 -13.96
N SER A 133 -10.68 -1.57 -13.91
CA SER A 133 -10.33 -2.55 -14.93
C SER A 133 -11.55 -3.41 -15.26
N GLU A 134 -11.39 -4.37 -16.18
CA GLU A 134 -12.42 -5.35 -16.48
C GLU A 134 -12.85 -6.14 -15.23
N LYS A 135 -11.88 -6.56 -14.40
CA LYS A 135 -12.10 -7.49 -13.29
C LYS A 135 -12.20 -6.82 -11.93
N TYR A 136 -11.58 -5.66 -11.74
CA TYR A 136 -11.47 -5.03 -10.43
C TYR A 136 -11.89 -3.56 -10.46
N LEU A 137 -12.51 -3.17 -9.36
CA LEU A 137 -12.63 -1.78 -8.95
C LEU A 137 -11.83 -1.61 -7.66
N GLU A 138 -10.87 -0.69 -7.67
CA GLU A 138 -9.97 -0.47 -6.54
C GLU A 138 -10.05 0.97 -6.06
N LEU A 139 -10.28 1.13 -4.78
CA LEU A 139 -10.25 2.41 -4.11
C LEU A 139 -9.00 2.48 -3.23
N GLY A 140 -8.15 3.46 -3.52
CA GLY A 140 -6.92 3.73 -2.75
C GLY A 140 -6.95 5.13 -2.16
N TRP A 141 -6.58 5.28 -0.88
CA TRP A 141 -6.40 6.60 -0.30
C TRP A 141 -5.29 6.64 0.76
N TYR A 142 -4.74 7.82 0.96
CA TYR A 142 -3.70 8.06 1.95
C TYR A 142 -4.24 7.88 3.39
N PHE A 143 -3.53 7.06 4.17
CA PHE A 143 -3.78 6.82 5.59
C PHE A 143 -2.74 7.59 6.40
N ALA A 144 -3.16 8.67 7.06
CA ALA A 144 -2.22 9.65 7.59
C ALA A 144 -1.28 9.09 8.68
N ASN A 145 -0.03 9.52 8.62
CA ASN A 145 0.99 9.24 9.61
C ASN A 145 0.68 10.02 10.91
N PRO A 146 0.90 9.44 12.10
CA PRO A 146 0.82 10.16 13.36
C PRO A 146 1.61 11.49 13.40
N THR A 147 2.70 11.63 12.65
CA THR A 147 3.52 12.86 12.60
C THR A 147 3.09 13.86 11.54
N ASP A 148 2.09 13.55 10.72
CA ASP A 148 1.60 14.46 9.67
C ASP A 148 1.03 15.75 10.26
N SER A 149 1.00 16.79 9.42
CA SER A 149 0.32 18.04 9.76
C SER A 149 -1.18 17.85 9.95
N ASP A 150 -1.82 18.74 10.71
CA ASP A 150 -3.27 18.71 10.91
C ASP A 150 -4.05 18.79 9.58
N LYS A 151 -3.48 19.51 8.59
CA LYS A 151 -4.06 19.62 7.24
C LYS A 151 -4.06 18.26 6.54
N GLU A 152 -2.95 17.54 6.57
CA GLU A 152 -2.84 16.21 5.93
C GLU A 152 -3.73 15.18 6.63
N LYS A 153 -3.77 15.20 7.96
CA LYS A 153 -4.66 14.35 8.76
C LYS A 153 -6.13 14.61 8.44
N SER A 154 -6.52 15.88 8.34
CA SER A 154 -7.88 16.29 7.96
C SER A 154 -8.25 15.82 6.54
N LEU A 155 -7.30 15.91 5.59
CA LEU A 155 -7.50 15.38 4.24
C LEU A 155 -7.67 13.85 4.25
N SER A 156 -6.82 13.12 4.98
CA SER A 156 -6.95 11.67 5.13
C SER A 156 -8.29 11.26 5.73
N GLN A 157 -8.78 11.96 6.76
CA GLN A 157 -10.11 11.74 7.33
C GLN A 157 -11.23 12.02 6.31
N GLY A 158 -11.09 13.08 5.51
CA GLY A 158 -12.01 13.40 4.42
C GLY A 158 -12.07 12.29 3.37
N HIS A 159 -10.92 11.74 2.97
CA HIS A 159 -10.84 10.62 2.03
C HIS A 159 -11.49 9.36 2.61
N ALA A 160 -11.17 9.01 3.86
CA ALA A 160 -11.76 7.88 4.55
C ALA A 160 -13.30 7.99 4.63
N LYS A 161 -13.83 9.21 4.86
CA LYS A 161 -15.27 9.47 4.88
C LYS A 161 -15.92 9.28 3.50
N LYS A 162 -15.28 9.72 2.42
CA LYS A 162 -15.74 9.46 1.04
C LYS A 162 -15.72 7.97 0.72
N SER A 163 -14.64 7.27 1.11
CA SER A 163 -14.51 5.82 0.95
C SER A 163 -15.59 5.06 1.72
N TYR A 164 -15.90 5.48 2.96
CA TYR A 164 -17.01 4.96 3.75
C TYR A 164 -18.36 5.15 3.04
N GLN A 165 -18.61 6.33 2.51
CA GLN A 165 -19.84 6.60 1.75
C GLN A 165 -19.95 5.67 0.52
N LEU A 166 -18.90 5.60 -0.30
CA LEU A 166 -18.89 4.75 -1.48
C LEU A 166 -19.07 3.27 -1.13
N ALA A 167 -18.37 2.77 -0.10
CA ALA A 167 -18.53 1.40 0.36
C ALA A 167 -19.97 1.11 0.80
N ARG A 168 -20.64 2.07 1.45
CA ARG A 168 -22.07 1.92 1.79
C ARG A 168 -22.98 1.91 0.57
N GLN A 169 -22.66 2.70 -0.47
CA GLN A 169 -23.45 2.68 -1.71
C GLN A 169 -23.32 1.34 -2.44
N LEU A 170 -22.13 0.73 -2.41
CA LEU A 170 -21.86 -0.53 -3.12
C LEU A 170 -22.29 -1.79 -2.34
N MET A 171 -22.26 -1.74 -1.01
CA MET A 171 -22.39 -2.93 -0.13
C MET A 171 -23.34 -2.71 1.06
N GLY A 172 -24.09 -1.61 1.10
CA GLY A 172 -24.97 -1.27 2.22
C GLY A 172 -24.21 -1.03 3.52
N ASP A 173 -24.88 -1.21 4.66
CA ASP A 173 -24.27 -0.98 5.98
C ASP A 173 -23.05 -1.88 6.26
N GLU A 174 -23.00 -3.07 5.66
CA GLU A 174 -21.84 -3.95 5.73
C GLU A 174 -20.59 -3.33 5.08
N GLY A 175 -20.76 -2.54 4.01
CA GLY A 175 -19.67 -1.77 3.42
C GLY A 175 -19.15 -0.66 4.32
N GLY A 176 -20.03 -0.01 5.07
CA GLY A 176 -19.63 0.96 6.09
C GLY A 176 -18.83 0.31 7.22
N LYS A 177 -19.31 -0.85 7.69
CA LYS A 177 -18.60 -1.66 8.68
C LYS A 177 -17.23 -2.12 8.17
N LEU A 178 -17.14 -2.57 6.92
CA LEU A 178 -15.88 -2.95 6.28
C LEU A 178 -14.83 -1.82 6.36
N VAL A 179 -15.19 -0.59 6.00
CA VAL A 179 -14.26 0.55 6.07
C VAL A 179 -13.89 0.87 7.52
N ALA A 180 -14.83 0.78 8.46
CA ALA A 180 -14.54 0.95 9.89
C ALA A 180 -13.53 -0.09 10.40
N ASP A 181 -13.72 -1.35 10.02
CA ASP A 181 -12.85 -2.45 10.39
C ASP A 181 -11.43 -2.25 9.79
N MET A 182 -11.33 -1.83 8.52
CA MET A 182 -10.06 -1.49 7.86
C MET A 182 -9.30 -0.39 8.59
N LEU A 183 -9.97 0.72 8.95
CA LEU A 183 -9.36 1.85 9.65
C LEU A 183 -8.90 1.49 11.07
N ASN A 184 -9.49 0.45 11.65
CA ASN A 184 -9.06 -0.14 12.93
C ASN A 184 -7.97 -1.21 12.76
N GLY A 185 -7.34 -1.29 11.58
CA GLY A 185 -6.21 -2.18 11.31
C GLY A 185 -6.59 -3.61 10.92
N GLN A 186 -7.88 -3.90 10.69
CA GLN A 186 -8.26 -5.23 10.21
C GLN A 186 -7.94 -5.40 8.73
N ILE A 187 -7.43 -6.58 8.40
CA ILE A 187 -7.19 -7.01 7.02
C ILE A 187 -8.26 -8.02 6.65
N ILE A 188 -9.02 -7.72 5.60
CA ILE A 188 -10.10 -8.56 5.08
C ILE A 188 -9.70 -9.01 3.68
N LYS A 189 -9.82 -10.32 3.41
CA LYS A 189 -9.41 -10.93 2.15
C LYS A 189 -10.44 -11.96 1.70
N ASN A 190 -10.67 -12.06 0.39
CA ASN A 190 -11.50 -13.08 -0.24
C ASN A 190 -12.86 -13.30 0.43
N LYS A 191 -13.62 -12.22 0.68
CA LYS A 191 -14.89 -12.27 1.41
C LYS A 191 -16.01 -11.60 0.61
N VAL A 192 -17.22 -12.15 0.68
CA VAL A 192 -18.42 -11.48 0.16
C VAL A 192 -19.01 -10.59 1.25
N ILE A 193 -19.21 -9.31 0.94
CA ILE A 193 -19.74 -8.28 1.84
C ILE A 193 -20.76 -7.47 1.05
N GLY A 194 -22.00 -7.37 1.54
CA GLY A 194 -23.07 -6.66 0.85
C GLY A 194 -23.32 -7.13 -0.58
N GLY A 195 -23.07 -8.42 -0.86
CA GLY A 195 -23.17 -9.00 -2.21
C GLY A 195 -21.96 -8.76 -3.13
N GLN A 196 -20.98 -7.95 -2.73
CA GLN A 196 -19.76 -7.72 -3.49
C GLN A 196 -18.64 -8.65 -3.03
N LYS A 197 -17.84 -9.18 -3.97
CA LYS A 197 -16.64 -9.95 -3.63
C LYS A 197 -15.48 -8.99 -3.36
N VAL A 198 -15.08 -8.86 -2.10
CA VAL A 198 -13.91 -8.11 -1.64
C VAL A 198 -12.70 -9.04 -1.67
N GLU A 199 -11.73 -8.77 -2.56
CA GLU A 199 -10.49 -9.54 -2.63
C GLU A 199 -9.51 -9.11 -1.54
N LEU A 200 -9.42 -7.80 -1.29
CA LEU A 200 -8.55 -7.21 -0.30
C LEU A 200 -9.14 -5.90 0.24
N ALA A 201 -9.09 -5.73 1.55
CA ALA A 201 -9.48 -4.52 2.25
C ALA A 201 -8.55 -4.35 3.45
N LYS A 202 -7.73 -3.29 3.46
CA LYS A 202 -6.82 -2.98 4.57
C LYS A 202 -6.37 -1.52 4.61
N CYS A 203 -5.90 -1.08 5.76
CA CYS A 203 -5.14 0.16 5.95
C CYS A 203 -3.81 -0.15 6.64
N GLU A 204 -2.69 -0.01 5.94
CA GLU A 204 -1.33 -0.25 6.45
C GLU A 204 -0.33 0.64 5.72
N PHE A 205 0.81 0.95 6.36
CA PHE A 205 1.93 1.67 5.72
C PHE A 205 1.50 2.96 5.00
N TYR A 206 0.67 3.75 5.66
CA TYR A 206 0.13 5.01 5.15
C TYR A 206 -0.75 4.90 3.90
N SER A 207 -1.29 3.71 3.63
CA SER A 207 -2.19 3.43 2.53
C SER A 207 -3.39 2.62 2.99
N CYS A 208 -4.58 3.05 2.58
CA CYS A 208 -5.77 2.22 2.59
C CYS A 208 -6.10 1.76 1.17
N MET A 209 -6.50 0.49 1.04
CA MET A 209 -6.86 -0.13 -0.23
C MET A 209 -8.09 -1.01 -0.04
N LEU A 210 -9.09 -0.83 -0.91
CA LEU A 210 -10.27 -1.68 -1.04
C LEU A 210 -10.36 -2.17 -2.50
N VAL A 211 -10.25 -3.49 -2.70
CA VAL A 211 -10.29 -4.16 -4.01
C VAL A 211 -11.57 -4.99 -4.10
N ILE A 212 -12.45 -4.62 -5.03
CA ILE A 212 -13.70 -5.32 -5.31
C ILE A 212 -13.59 -6.03 -6.65
N ASN A 213 -13.92 -7.31 -6.68
CA ASN A 213 -14.00 -8.09 -7.90
C ASN A 213 -15.37 -7.92 -8.56
N LYS A 214 -15.37 -7.43 -9.80
CA LYS A 214 -16.55 -7.12 -10.63
C LYS A 214 -17.23 -8.37 -11.21
N SER A 215 -16.59 -9.54 -11.16
CA SER A 215 -17.08 -10.77 -11.82
C SER A 215 -18.39 -11.34 -11.25
N ALA A 216 -18.78 -10.97 -10.03
CA ALA A 216 -20.11 -11.32 -9.51
C ALA A 216 -21.23 -10.53 -10.20
N SER A 217 -20.94 -9.31 -10.65
CA SER A 217 -21.90 -8.39 -11.29
C SER A 217 -22.11 -8.68 -12.77
N GLN A 218 -21.13 -9.31 -13.43
CA GLN A 218 -21.20 -9.67 -14.86
C GLN A 218 -21.98 -10.96 -15.15
N LYS A 219 -22.37 -11.74 -14.14
CA LYS A 219 -23.16 -12.97 -14.34
C LYS A 219 -24.68 -12.74 -14.48
N ASN A 220 -25.13 -11.50 -14.30
CA ASN A 220 -26.55 -11.12 -14.33
C ASN A 220 -26.89 -10.17 -15.51
N GLN A 221 -26.04 -10.14 -16.54
CA GLN A 221 -26.27 -9.41 -17.80
C GLN A 221 -26.54 -10.38 -18.94
#